data_AF-A0A7V0MKJ1-F1
#
_entry.id   AF-A0A7V0MKJ1-F1
#
_cell.length_a   1.000
_cell.length_b   1.000
_cell.length_c   1.000
_cell.angle_alpha   90.00
_cell.angle_beta   90.00
_cell.angle_gamma   90.00
#
_symmetry.space_group_name_H-M   'P 1'
#
loop_
_entity.id
_entity.type
_entity.pdbx_description
1 polymer ?
#
loop_
_entity_poly.entity_id
_entity_poly.type
_entity_poly.pdbx_seq_one_letter_code
_entity_poly.pdbx_strand_id
1 'polypeptide(L)'
;MESCKKTRIHEKSTNSFRLAALVFSFVILGITGNSWATQIHDRPEGLFAHQMAHVFFMTSMIFLVYWLRKNRFVKQKGWRLIQYSGILFALWNIDAMLVHCIDEMLDTSFFIGSQVNWSKKLIIKDHPWLIIYYVGRMDHLLCVPAILFLYFGIKQLHEEGQPLVINED
;
A
#
# COMPACT_ATOMS: atom_id res chain seq x y z
N MET A 1 -55.43 52.14 -18.43
CA MET A 1 -55.06 52.26 -17.00
C MET A 1 -55.47 50.94 -16.36
N GLU A 2 -54.62 50.08 -15.82
CA GLU A 2 -53.32 50.24 -15.19
C GLU A 2 -52.34 49.10 -15.53
N SER A 3 -51.07 49.40 -15.33
CA SER A 3 -49.88 48.61 -15.65
C SER A 3 -49.75 47.35 -14.79
N CYS A 4 -49.75 46.18 -15.43
CA CYS A 4 -49.38 44.91 -14.80
C CYS A 4 -47.87 44.90 -14.47
N LYS A 5 -47.52 45.20 -13.21
CA LYS A 5 -46.14 45.11 -12.70
C LYS A 5 -45.71 43.64 -12.64
N LYS A 6 -44.81 43.24 -13.55
CA LYS A 6 -44.11 41.96 -13.50
C LYS A 6 -43.15 41.95 -12.30
N THR A 7 -43.57 41.34 -11.20
CA THR A 7 -42.73 41.15 -10.01
C THR A 7 -41.58 40.22 -10.38
N ARG A 8 -40.37 40.78 -10.53
CA ARG A 8 -39.14 40.02 -10.73
C ARG A 8 -38.85 39.28 -9.43
N ILE A 9 -39.15 37.98 -9.38
CA ILE A 9 -38.69 37.10 -8.31
C ILE A 9 -37.16 37.19 -8.33
N HIS A 10 -36.59 37.76 -7.27
CA HIS A 10 -35.14 37.78 -7.05
C HIS A 10 -34.71 36.32 -6.91
N GLU A 11 -34.19 35.75 -7.99
CA GLU A 11 -33.50 34.45 -7.97
C GLU A 11 -32.34 34.62 -6.98
N LYS A 12 -32.52 34.07 -5.77
CA LYS A 12 -31.55 34.18 -4.69
C LYS A 12 -30.29 33.47 -5.17
N SER A 13 -29.26 34.26 -5.50
CA SER A 13 -28.01 33.82 -6.12
C SER A 13 -27.49 32.55 -5.46
N THR A 14 -27.68 31.41 -6.11
CA THR A 14 -27.20 30.10 -5.66
C THR A 14 -25.67 30.10 -5.48
N ASN A 15 -25.00 31.03 -6.15
CA ASN A 15 -23.56 31.25 -6.06
C ASN A 15 -23.12 31.80 -4.71
N SER A 16 -23.92 32.62 -4.02
CA SER A 16 -23.53 33.11 -2.69
C SER A 16 -23.64 32.01 -1.62
N PHE A 17 -24.63 31.12 -1.75
CA PHE A 17 -24.75 29.95 -0.88
C PHE A 17 -23.64 28.93 -1.15
N ARG A 18 -23.32 28.67 -2.42
CA ARG A 18 -22.19 27.80 -2.81
C ARG A 18 -20.85 28.36 -2.34
N LEU A 19 -20.64 29.67 -2.49
CA LEU A 19 -19.42 30.33 -2.02
C LEU A 19 -19.32 30.29 -0.49
N ALA A 20 -20.41 30.56 0.22
CA ALA A 20 -20.46 30.42 1.67
C ALA A 20 -20.20 28.98 2.13
N ALA A 21 -20.76 27.99 1.44
CA ALA A 21 -20.52 26.57 1.73
C ALA A 21 -19.07 26.16 1.46
N LEU A 22 -18.45 26.66 0.38
CA LEU A 22 -17.03 26.41 0.07
C LEU A 22 -16.12 27.06 1.11
N VAL A 23 -16.37 28.31 1.48
CA VAL A 23 -15.61 29.02 2.52
C VAL A 23 -15.76 28.31 3.87
N PHE A 24 -16.99 27.91 4.22
CA PHE A 24 -17.24 27.16 5.45
C PHE A 24 -16.54 25.80 5.47
N SER A 25 -16.57 25.06 4.36
CA SER A 25 -15.86 23.79 4.22
C SER A 25 -14.34 23.98 4.31
N PHE A 26 -13.80 25.04 3.71
CA PHE A 26 -12.38 25.39 3.79
C PHE A 26 -11.96 25.80 5.22
N VAL A 27 -12.81 26.54 5.93
CA VAL A 27 -12.59 26.90 7.34
C VAL A 27 -12.63 25.66 8.23
N ILE A 28 -13.58 24.74 8.03
CA ILE A 28 -13.63 23.46 8.76
C ILE A 28 -12.36 22.63 8.52
N LEU A 29 -11.90 22.54 7.27
CA LEU A 29 -10.66 21.82 6.93
C LEU A 29 -9.41 22.50 7.50
N GLY A 30 -9.45 23.83 7.70
CA GLY A 30 -8.36 24.62 8.29
C GLY A 30 -8.28 24.58 9.81
N ILE A 31 -9.32 24.10 10.51
CA ILE A 31 -9.28 23.87 11.96
C ILE A 31 -8.58 22.53 12.20
N THR A 32 -7.25 22.55 12.18
CA THR A 32 -6.44 21.39 12.53
C THR A 32 -6.21 21.38 14.05
N GLY A 33 -7.08 20.67 14.78
CA GLY A 33 -6.68 20.10 16.07
C GLY A 33 -5.79 18.87 15.85
N ASN A 34 -5.19 18.33 16.92
CA ASN A 34 -4.58 17.00 16.85
C ASN A 34 -5.65 15.99 16.39
N SER A 35 -5.71 15.68 15.11
CA SER A 35 -6.57 14.62 14.61
C SER A 35 -5.90 13.30 15.00
N TRP A 36 -6.35 12.71 16.11
CA TRP A 36 -6.00 11.34 16.53
C TRP A 36 -6.60 10.28 15.58
N ALA A 37 -6.70 10.60 14.28
CA ALA A 37 -7.24 9.73 13.24
C ALA A 37 -6.15 8.85 12.60
N THR A 38 -4.87 9.19 12.83
CA THR A 38 -3.77 8.26 12.60
C THR A 38 -3.32 7.76 13.97
N GLN A 39 -3.41 6.45 14.17
CA GLN A 39 -3.06 5.84 15.44
C GLN A 39 -1.56 6.03 15.66
N ILE A 40 -1.17 6.85 16.64
CA ILE A 40 0.22 6.95 17.11
C ILE A 40 0.48 5.65 17.84
N HIS A 41 1.00 4.67 17.12
CA HIS A 41 1.40 3.42 17.75
C HIS A 41 2.85 3.53 18.23
N ASP A 42 3.02 3.81 19.51
CA ASP A 42 4.23 3.36 20.20
C ASP A 42 4.21 1.82 20.32
N ARG A 43 5.33 1.23 20.73
CA ARG A 43 5.38 -0.20 21.06
C ARG A 43 4.41 -0.48 22.22
N PRO A 44 3.62 -1.58 22.20
CA PRO A 44 3.69 -2.70 21.27
C PRO A 44 2.57 -2.78 20.21
N GLU A 45 1.51 -1.97 20.28
CA GLU A 45 0.30 -2.15 19.46
C GLU A 45 0.58 -2.03 17.96
N GLY A 46 1.47 -1.12 17.59
CA GLY A 46 1.86 -0.91 16.18
C GLY A 46 2.60 -2.11 15.60
N LEU A 47 3.44 -2.76 16.41
CA LEU A 47 4.14 -3.97 16.01
C LEU A 47 3.15 -5.11 15.78
N PHE A 48 2.19 -5.30 16.68
CA PHE A 48 1.15 -6.33 16.51
C PHE A 48 0.30 -6.09 15.26
N ALA A 49 -0.19 -4.86 15.07
CA ALA A 49 -0.97 -4.51 13.89
C ALA A 49 -0.16 -4.73 12.59
N HIS A 50 1.12 -4.36 12.59
CA HIS A 50 2.01 -4.56 11.46
C HIS A 50 2.25 -6.04 11.14
N GLN A 51 2.54 -6.86 12.16
CA GLN A 51 2.67 -8.31 12.01
C GLN A 51 1.37 -8.95 11.49
N MET A 52 0.22 -8.53 12.00
CA MET A 52 -1.09 -9.00 11.52
C MET A 52 -1.33 -8.60 10.06
N ALA A 53 -0.89 -7.42 9.64
CA ALA A 53 -0.98 -6.98 8.24
C ALA A 53 -0.14 -7.90 7.32
N HIS A 54 1.06 -8.30 7.74
CA HIS A 54 1.87 -9.26 6.99
C HIS A 54 1.21 -10.64 6.88
N VAL A 55 0.64 -11.15 7.98
CA VAL A 55 -0.10 -12.43 7.98
C VAL A 55 -1.29 -12.38 7.01
N PHE A 56 -2.08 -11.31 7.10
CA PHE A 56 -3.24 -11.11 6.24
C PHE A 56 -2.84 -11.01 4.76
N PHE A 57 -1.81 -10.22 4.45
CA PHE A 57 -1.34 -10.05 3.08
C PHE A 57 -0.74 -11.34 2.52
N MET A 58 0.10 -12.04 3.29
CA MET A 58 0.63 -13.37 2.92
C MET A 58 -0.50 -14.36 2.62
N THR A 59 -1.49 -14.47 3.50
CA THR A 59 -2.63 -15.38 3.32
C THR A 59 -3.42 -15.03 2.06
N SER A 60 -3.62 -13.74 1.80
CA SER A 60 -4.30 -13.25 0.59
C SER A 60 -3.53 -13.63 -0.69
N MET A 61 -2.20 -13.53 -0.67
CA MET A 61 -1.36 -13.92 -1.81
C MET A 61 -1.35 -15.44 -2.04
N ILE A 62 -1.28 -16.24 -0.97
CA ILE A 62 -1.40 -17.70 -1.06
C ILE A 62 -2.76 -18.09 -1.64
N PHE A 63 -3.84 -17.46 -1.17
CA PHE A 63 -5.18 -17.69 -1.68
C PHE A 63 -5.30 -17.31 -3.16
N LEU A 64 -4.75 -16.15 -3.57
CA LEU A 64 -4.71 -15.72 -4.97
C LEU A 64 -3.99 -16.76 -5.85
N VAL A 65 -2.80 -17.21 -5.43
CA VAL A 65 -2.02 -18.23 -6.16
C VAL A 65 -2.81 -19.54 -6.28
N TYR A 66 -3.42 -20.00 -5.18
CA TYR A 66 -4.27 -21.18 -5.19
C TYR A 66 -5.44 -21.04 -6.17
N TRP A 67 -6.16 -19.92 -6.12
CA TRP A 67 -7.31 -19.65 -6.96
C TRP A 67 -6.94 -19.57 -8.45
N LEU A 68 -5.84 -18.91 -8.80
CA LEU A 68 -5.32 -18.84 -10.16
C LEU A 68 -5.01 -20.23 -10.74
N ARG A 69 -4.41 -21.11 -9.92
CA ARG A 69 -4.10 -22.49 -10.32
C ARG A 69 -5.36 -23.34 -10.46
N LYS A 70 -6.26 -23.26 -9.47
CA LYS A 70 -7.50 -24.03 -9.45
C LYS A 70 -8.36 -23.76 -10.68
N ASN A 71 -8.44 -22.49 -11.10
CA ASN A 71 -9.20 -22.06 -12.27
C ASN A 71 -8.42 -22.11 -13.59
N ARG A 72 -7.17 -22.61 -13.57
CA ARG A 72 -6.29 -22.76 -14.76
C ARG A 72 -5.99 -21.43 -15.50
N PHE A 73 -6.12 -20.28 -14.85
CA PHE A 73 -5.80 -18.97 -15.44
C PHE A 73 -4.32 -18.84 -15.80
N VAL A 74 -3.45 -19.54 -15.07
CA VAL A 74 -1.98 -19.57 -15.25
C VAL A 74 -1.50 -20.08 -16.61
N LYS A 75 -2.43 -20.61 -17.44
CA LYS A 75 -2.16 -20.90 -18.86
C LYS A 75 -1.85 -19.63 -19.65
N GLN A 76 -2.60 -18.55 -19.39
CA GLN A 76 -2.35 -17.25 -19.99
C GLN A 76 -1.11 -16.61 -19.35
N LYS A 77 -0.33 -15.89 -20.16
CA LYS A 77 0.97 -15.36 -19.74
C LYS A 77 0.81 -14.29 -18.65
N GLY A 78 -0.15 -13.39 -18.79
CA GLY A 78 -0.41 -12.34 -17.80
C GLY A 78 -0.72 -12.88 -16.41
N TRP A 79 -1.66 -13.82 -16.31
CA TRP A 79 -2.01 -14.48 -15.05
C TRP A 79 -0.86 -15.29 -14.43
N ARG A 80 0.02 -15.87 -15.26
CA ARG A 80 1.21 -16.58 -14.76
C ARG A 80 2.23 -15.63 -14.11
N LEU A 81 2.40 -14.43 -14.66
CA LEU A 81 3.25 -13.39 -14.06
C LEU A 81 2.65 -12.90 -12.73
N ILE A 82 1.33 -12.70 -12.66
CA ILE A 82 0.63 -12.38 -11.39
C ILE A 82 0.82 -13.49 -10.37
N GLN A 83 0.83 -14.77 -10.79
CA GLN A 83 1.14 -15.87 -9.88
C GLN A 83 2.56 -15.77 -9.30
N TYR A 84 3.57 -15.47 -10.12
CA TYR A 84 4.95 -15.30 -9.62
C TYR A 84 5.06 -14.11 -8.66
N SER A 85 4.37 -13.01 -8.96
CA SER A 85 4.24 -11.87 -8.05
C SER A 85 3.66 -12.29 -6.70
N GLY A 86 2.53 -13.02 -6.69
CA GLY A 86 1.91 -13.51 -5.47
C GLY A 86 2.82 -14.43 -4.64
N ILE A 87 3.59 -15.31 -5.29
CA ILE A 87 4.57 -16.16 -4.60
C ILE A 87 5.66 -15.31 -3.95
N LEU A 88 6.24 -14.35 -4.68
CA LEU A 88 7.30 -13.48 -4.15
C LEU A 88 6.79 -12.57 -3.03
N PHE A 89 5.58 -12.02 -3.13
CA PHE A 89 4.98 -11.27 -2.03
C PHE A 89 4.74 -12.16 -0.80
N ALA A 90 4.26 -13.39 -0.97
CA ALA A 90 4.13 -14.31 0.16
C ALA A 90 5.49 -14.58 0.85
N LEU A 91 6.54 -14.82 0.06
CA LEU A 91 7.90 -15.00 0.59
C LEU A 91 8.43 -13.73 1.27
N TRP A 92 8.21 -12.55 0.69
CA TRP A 92 8.60 -11.27 1.28
C TRP A 92 7.91 -11.03 2.63
N ASN A 93 6.62 -11.38 2.77
CA ASN A 93 5.94 -11.23 4.06
C ASN A 93 6.51 -12.18 5.12
N ILE A 94 6.89 -13.41 4.76
CA ILE A 94 7.57 -14.34 5.69
C ILE A 94 8.91 -13.74 6.15
N ASP A 95 9.69 -13.24 5.21
CA ASP A 95 10.99 -12.61 5.47
C ASP A 95 10.85 -11.37 6.37
N ALA A 96 9.93 -10.46 6.05
CA ALA A 96 9.64 -9.27 6.87
C ALA A 96 9.23 -9.64 8.31
N MET A 97 8.33 -10.60 8.48
CA MET A 97 7.93 -11.09 9.80
C MET A 97 9.13 -11.68 10.57
N LEU A 98 9.98 -12.46 9.90
CA LEU A 98 11.18 -13.04 10.51
C LEU A 98 12.16 -11.95 10.98
N VAL A 99 12.40 -10.94 10.14
CA VAL A 99 13.29 -9.82 10.45
C VAL A 99 12.78 -9.04 11.67
N HIS A 100 11.47 -8.79 11.75
CA HIS A 100 10.87 -8.15 12.93
C HIS A 100 10.98 -9.00 14.19
N CYS A 101 10.80 -10.32 14.09
CA CYS A 101 11.02 -11.23 15.22
C CYS A 101 12.48 -11.16 15.69
N ILE A 102 13.44 -11.19 14.77
CA ILE A 102 14.87 -11.06 15.09
C ILE A 102 15.18 -9.66 15.67
N ASP A 103 14.57 -8.58 15.17
CA ASP A 103 14.78 -7.21 15.70
C ASP A 103 14.35 -7.08 17.16
N GLU A 104 13.29 -7.78 17.57
CA GLU A 104 12.85 -7.84 18.98
C GLU A 104 13.70 -8.77 19.84
N MET A 105 14.30 -9.82 19.26
CA MET A 105 15.20 -10.73 19.98
C MET A 105 16.62 -10.16 20.16
N LEU A 106 17.06 -9.28 19.27
CA LEU A 106 18.40 -8.70 19.31
C LEU A 106 18.48 -7.60 20.37
N ASP A 107 19.46 -7.75 21.26
CA ASP A 107 19.75 -6.72 22.25
C ASP A 107 20.28 -5.43 21.60
N THR A 108 20.03 -4.30 22.25
CA THR A 108 20.50 -2.98 21.84
C THR A 108 22.02 -2.89 21.71
N SER A 109 22.78 -3.75 22.42
CA SER A 109 24.25 -3.85 22.31
C SER A 109 24.78 -4.28 20.94
N PHE A 110 23.93 -4.80 20.05
CA PHE A 110 24.28 -5.10 18.65
C PHE A 110 24.13 -3.90 17.71
N PHE A 111 23.60 -2.77 18.20
CA PHE A 111 23.36 -1.57 17.41
C PHE A 111 24.17 -0.38 17.92
N ILE A 112 24.75 0.40 17.01
CA ILE A 112 25.39 1.69 17.31
C ILE A 112 24.55 2.82 16.71
N GLY A 113 24.39 3.91 17.46
CA GLY A 113 23.69 5.12 17.01
C GLY A 113 22.24 5.18 17.47
N SER A 114 21.58 6.30 17.16
CA SER A 114 20.16 6.48 17.48
C SER A 114 19.30 5.51 16.66
N GLN A 115 18.35 4.85 17.32
CA GLN A 115 17.35 3.95 16.70
C GLN A 115 16.39 4.69 15.76
N VAL A 116 16.31 6.02 15.89
CA VAL A 116 15.35 6.88 15.19
C VAL A 116 15.98 7.57 13.96
N ASN A 117 17.32 7.56 13.86
CA ASN A 117 18.04 8.27 12.82
C ASN A 117 18.77 7.31 11.87
N TRP A 118 19.19 7.85 10.72
CA TRP A 118 20.06 7.19 9.73
C TRP A 118 21.43 6.73 10.27
N SER A 119 21.73 7.02 11.54
CA SER A 119 22.96 6.60 12.22
C SER A 119 22.95 5.15 12.70
N LYS A 120 21.81 4.43 12.65
CA LYS A 120 21.70 3.04 13.12
C LYS A 120 22.64 2.13 12.31
N LYS A 121 23.67 1.61 12.96
CA LYS A 121 24.64 0.65 12.39
C LYS A 121 24.55 -0.67 13.13
N LEU A 122 24.58 -1.77 12.38
CA LEU A 122 24.63 -3.13 12.93
C LEU A 122 26.08 -3.54 13.14
N ILE A 123 26.43 -3.98 14.35
CA ILE A 123 27.74 -4.59 14.61
C ILE A 123 27.64 -6.08 14.29
N ILE A 124 28.37 -6.51 13.26
CA ILE A 124 28.46 -7.93 12.93
C ILE A 124 29.43 -8.58 13.93
N LYS A 125 28.89 -9.44 14.79
CA LYS A 125 29.63 -10.36 15.69
C LYS A 125 29.38 -11.81 15.21
N ASP A 126 30.02 -12.79 15.86
CA ASP A 126 29.81 -14.22 15.58
C ASP A 126 28.44 -14.71 16.08
N HIS A 127 27.36 -14.20 15.50
CA HIS A 127 25.99 -14.58 15.82
C HIS A 127 25.22 -14.84 14.51
N PRO A 128 24.75 -16.09 14.25
CA PRO A 128 24.20 -16.47 12.95
C PRO A 128 22.98 -15.65 12.55
N TRP A 129 22.19 -15.19 13.54
CA TRP A 129 21.00 -14.37 13.30
C TRP A 129 21.31 -12.98 12.74
N LEU A 130 22.53 -12.45 12.91
CA LEU A 130 22.91 -11.12 12.38
C LEU A 130 22.99 -11.13 10.85
N ILE A 131 23.46 -12.22 10.25
CA ILE A 131 23.54 -12.37 8.79
C ILE A 131 22.12 -12.47 8.22
N ILE A 132 21.26 -13.28 8.85
CA ILE A 132 19.86 -13.43 8.46
C ILE A 132 19.14 -12.09 8.57
N TYR A 133 19.32 -11.37 9.68
CA TYR A 133 18.75 -10.04 9.87
C TYR A 133 19.24 -9.04 8.82
N TYR A 134 20.55 -9.02 8.52
CA TYR A 134 21.12 -8.10 7.55
C TYR A 134 20.58 -8.33 6.14
N VAL A 135 20.51 -9.60 5.71
CA VAL A 135 19.99 -9.96 4.38
C VAL A 135 18.47 -9.78 4.32
N GLY A 136 17.72 -10.23 5.31
CA GLY A 136 16.25 -10.12 5.32
C GLY A 136 15.78 -8.66 5.40
N ARG A 137 16.57 -7.75 6.00
CA ARG A 137 16.26 -6.32 5.99
C ARG A 137 16.35 -5.68 4.60
N MET A 138 16.89 -6.40 3.61
CA MET A 138 16.93 -5.94 2.23
C MET A 138 15.60 -6.24 1.52
N ASP A 139 14.55 -5.48 1.84
CA ASP A 139 13.20 -5.63 1.27
C ASP A 139 13.17 -5.73 -0.26
N HIS A 140 14.11 -5.07 -0.92
CA HIS A 140 14.21 -5.02 -2.38
C HIS A 140 14.50 -6.38 -3.03
N LEU A 141 15.04 -7.37 -2.31
CA LEU A 141 15.37 -8.68 -2.87
C LEU A 141 14.13 -9.46 -3.32
N LEU A 142 13.01 -9.31 -2.59
CA LEU A 142 11.76 -10.02 -2.89
C LEU A 142 10.66 -9.05 -3.36
N CYS A 143 10.53 -7.89 -2.71
CA CYS A 143 9.44 -6.95 -2.98
C CYS A 143 9.54 -6.31 -4.38
N VAL A 144 10.74 -5.88 -4.79
CA VAL A 144 10.92 -5.23 -6.10
C VAL A 144 10.66 -6.22 -7.25
N PRO A 145 11.23 -7.43 -7.27
CA PRO A 145 10.85 -8.45 -8.26
C PRO A 145 9.35 -8.76 -8.26
N ALA A 146 8.71 -8.84 -7.09
CA ALA A 146 7.27 -9.08 -6.98
C ALA A 146 6.45 -7.98 -7.70
N ILE A 147 6.80 -6.72 -7.49
CA ILE A 147 6.17 -5.57 -8.15
C ILE A 147 6.40 -5.61 -9.67
N LEU A 148 7.62 -5.94 -10.13
CA LEU A 148 7.91 -6.06 -11.56
C LEU A 148 7.04 -7.14 -12.22
N PHE A 149 6.93 -8.32 -11.60
CA PHE A 149 6.06 -9.39 -12.09
C PHE A 149 4.58 -8.97 -12.10
N LEU A 150 4.14 -8.21 -11.09
CA LEU A 150 2.76 -7.69 -11.04
C LEU A 150 2.51 -6.74 -12.21
N TYR A 151 3.41 -5.77 -12.39
CA TYR A 151 3.32 -4.77 -13.46
C TYR A 151 3.26 -5.43 -14.84
N PHE A 152 4.21 -6.33 -15.13
CA PHE A 152 4.22 -7.03 -16.41
C PHE A 152 3.02 -7.96 -16.58
N GLY A 153 2.53 -8.57 -15.50
CA GLY A 153 1.33 -9.39 -15.52
C GLY A 153 0.08 -8.60 -15.89
N ILE A 154 -0.13 -7.45 -15.26
CA ILE A 154 -1.26 -6.55 -15.55
C ILE A 154 -1.14 -5.99 -16.97
N LYS A 155 0.05 -5.53 -17.37
CA LYS A 155 0.31 -5.02 -18.72
C LYS A 155 -0.04 -6.07 -19.79
N GLN A 156 0.41 -7.30 -19.60
CA GLN A 156 0.14 -8.40 -20.54
C GLN A 156 -1.37 -8.72 -20.62
N LEU A 157 -2.10 -8.71 -19.49
CA LEU A 157 -3.55 -8.91 -19.50
C LEU A 157 -4.29 -7.76 -20.19
N HIS A 158 -3.80 -6.53 -20.04
CA HIS A 158 -4.36 -5.37 -20.73
C HIS A 158 -4.20 -5.51 -22.24
N GLU A 159 -3.01 -5.86 -22.71
CA GLU A 159 -2.72 -6.07 -24.14
C GLU A 159 -3.55 -7.23 -24.72
N GLU A 160 -3.70 -8.35 -24.00
CA GLU A 160 -4.52 -9.49 -24.41
C GLU A 160 -6.03 -9.18 -24.45
N GLY A 161 -6.48 -8.19 -23.67
CA GLY A 161 -7.88 -7.78 -23.58
C GLY A 161 -8.30 -6.70 -24.58
N GLN A 162 -7.37 -6.09 -25.31
CA GLN A 162 -7.71 -5.08 -26.32
C GLN A 162 -8.33 -5.75 -27.56
N PRO A 163 -9.45 -5.23 -28.10
CA PRO A 163 -10.01 -5.75 -29.34
C PRO A 163 -9.01 -5.56 -30.47
N LEU A 164 -8.90 -6.55 -31.37
CA LEU A 164 -8.10 -6.41 -32.58
C LEU A 164 -8.65 -5.24 -33.39
N VAL A 165 -7.88 -4.16 -33.51
CA VAL A 165 -8.14 -3.10 -34.48
C VAL A 165 -7.75 -3.68 -35.84
N ILE A 166 -8.73 -4.27 -36.52
CA ILE A 166 -8.56 -4.67 -37.91
C ILE A 166 -8.63 -3.37 -38.72
N ASN A 167 -7.47 -2.88 -39.18
CA ASN A 167 -7.45 -1.88 -40.23
C ASN A 167 -7.84 -2.62 -41.52
N GLU A 168 -9.02 -2.31 -42.04
CA GLU A 168 -9.37 -2.68 -43.41
C GLU A 168 -8.58 -1.75 -44.34
N ASP A 169 -7.49 -2.29 -44.91
CA ASP A 169 -6.76 -1.70 -46.02
C ASP A 169 -7.40 -2.09 -47.36
#